data_AF-A0A2R6IQW0-F1
#
_entry.id   AF-A0A2R6IQW0-F1
#
_cell.length_a   1.000
_cell.length_b   1.000
_cell.length_c   1.000
_cell.angle_alpha   90.00
_cell.angle_beta   90.00
_cell.angle_gamma   90.00
#
_symmetry.space_group_name_H-M   'P 1'
#
loop_
_entity.id
_entity.type
_entity.pdbx_description
1 polymer ?
#
loop_
_entity_poly.entity_id
_entity_poly.type
_entity_poly.pdbx_seq_one_letter_code
_entity_poly.pdbx_strand_id
1 'polypeptide(L)'
;MRPSEAVRQIEYVIDATTTDGGRRCAAGYRPAFERVHAAGSEGDVADLAAVLGDDVRDGARPDPAAAGRAADELLEVATDGGE
;
A
#
# COMPACT_ATOMS: atom_id res chain seq x y z
N MET A 1 -8.86 8.07 -0.73
CA MET A 1 -9.03 6.62 -0.90
C MET A 1 -9.20 5.96 0.46
N ARG A 2 -10.11 4.99 0.59
CA ARG A 2 -10.30 4.22 1.83
C ARG A 2 -9.32 3.03 1.90
N PRO A 3 -8.89 2.57 3.08
CA PRO A 3 -7.99 1.42 3.23
C PRO A 3 -8.49 0.15 2.52
N SER A 4 -9.79 -0.15 2.62
CA SER A 4 -10.37 -1.32 1.95
C SER A 4 -10.36 -1.21 0.43
N GLU A 5 -10.43 0.01 -0.11
CA GLU A 5 -10.33 0.27 -1.54
C GLU A 5 -8.89 0.09 -2.03
N ALA A 6 -7.92 0.57 -1.24
CA ALA A 6 -6.49 0.38 -1.51
C ALA A 6 -6.11 -1.11 -1.55
N VAL A 7 -6.56 -1.90 -0.58
CA VAL A 7 -6.35 -3.37 -0.60
C VAL A 7 -6.92 -3.98 -1.88
N ARG A 8 -8.15 -3.60 -2.27
CA ARG A 8 -8.80 -4.13 -3.47
C ARG A 8 -8.05 -3.72 -4.75
N GLN A 9 -7.48 -2.53 -4.80
CA GLN A 9 -6.65 -2.10 -5.92
C GLN A 9 -5.42 -3.01 -6.06
N ILE A 10 -4.72 -3.31 -4.95
CA ILE A 10 -3.57 -4.22 -4.97
C ILE A 10 -3.99 -5.64 -5.37
N GLU A 11 -5.12 -6.15 -4.88
CA GLU A 11 -5.68 -7.43 -5.33
C GLU A 11 -5.89 -7.46 -6.84
N TYR A 12 -6.42 -6.39 -7.42
CA TYR A 12 -6.61 -6.28 -8.87
C TYR A 12 -5.29 -6.28 -9.64
N VAL A 13 -4.29 -5.53 -9.16
CA VAL A 13 -2.96 -5.50 -9.78
C VAL A 13 -2.34 -6.89 -9.75
N ILE A 14 -2.39 -7.58 -8.61
CA ILE A 14 -1.88 -8.94 -8.47
C ILE A 14 -2.58 -9.92 -9.42
N ASP A 15 -3.91 -9.86 -9.52
CA ASP A 15 -4.72 -10.71 -10.41
C ASP A 15 -4.38 -10.45 -11.88
N ALA A 16 -4.11 -9.18 -12.24
CA ALA A 16 -3.71 -8.78 -13.58
C ALA A 16 -2.25 -9.17 -13.92
N THR A 17 -1.34 -9.21 -12.94
CA THR A 17 0.09 -9.47 -13.19
C THR A 17 0.55 -10.89 -12.86
N THR A 18 -0.28 -11.74 -12.24
CA THR A 18 0.17 -13.07 -11.82
C THR A 18 -0.92 -14.15 -11.93
N THR A 19 -0.59 -15.26 -12.60
CA THR A 19 -1.46 -16.44 -12.74
C THR A 19 -1.59 -17.28 -11.45
N ASP A 20 -0.67 -17.12 -10.48
CA ASP A 20 -0.60 -17.94 -9.27
C ASP A 20 -0.56 -17.14 -7.94
N GLY A 21 -1.62 -17.27 -7.12
CA GLY A 21 -1.52 -17.23 -5.66
C GLY A 21 -1.36 -15.89 -4.90
N GLY A 22 -1.34 -14.73 -5.55
CA GLY A 22 -1.00 -13.48 -4.85
C GLY A 22 -2.08 -12.86 -3.93
N ARG A 23 -3.35 -13.32 -3.96
CA ARG A 23 -4.46 -12.75 -3.15
C ARG A 23 -4.20 -12.73 -1.65
N ARG A 24 -3.40 -13.67 -1.13
CA ARG A 24 -3.10 -13.74 0.31
C ARG A 24 -2.16 -12.62 0.78
N CYS A 25 -1.41 -12.01 -0.13
CA CYS A 25 -0.45 -10.95 0.18
C CYS A 25 -1.14 -9.60 0.41
N ALA A 26 -2.12 -9.25 -0.43
CA ALA A 26 -2.81 -7.95 -0.38
C ALA A 26 -3.57 -7.71 0.94
N ALA A 27 -4.20 -8.75 1.50
CA ALA A 27 -4.88 -8.65 2.79
C ALA A 27 -3.91 -8.29 3.94
N GLY A 28 -2.63 -8.66 3.82
CA GLY A 28 -1.58 -8.34 4.78
C GLY A 28 -1.20 -6.86 4.82
N TYR A 29 -1.50 -6.08 3.77
CA TYR A 29 -1.18 -4.65 3.71
C TYR A 29 -2.24 -3.76 4.38
N ARG A 30 -3.42 -4.31 4.69
CA ARG A 30 -4.50 -3.58 5.36
C ARG A 30 -4.05 -2.75 6.57
N PRO A 31 -3.29 -3.29 7.55
CA PRO A 31 -2.82 -2.50 8.69
C PRO A 31 -1.95 -1.30 8.30
N ALA A 32 -1.17 -1.39 7.22
CA ALA A 32 -0.37 -0.27 6.73
C ALA A 32 -1.28 0.85 6.18
N PHE A 33 -2.29 0.50 5.37
CA PHE A 33 -3.27 1.47 4.87
C PHE A 33 -4.12 2.07 5.98
N GLU A 34 -4.52 1.29 6.99
CA GLU A 34 -5.26 1.80 8.15
C GLU A 34 -4.41 2.78 8.97
N ARG A 35 -3.10 2.54 9.11
CA ARG A 35 -2.16 3.45 9.78
C ARG A 35 -2.02 4.76 9.01
N VAL A 36 -1.79 4.72 7.70
CA VAL A 36 -1.70 5.94 6.87
C VAL A 36 -3.01 6.70 6.88
N HIS A 37 -4.15 6.01 6.83
CA HIS A 37 -5.46 6.67 6.91
C HIS A 37 -5.73 7.34 8.25
N ALA A 38 -5.16 6.81 9.34
CA ALA A 38 -5.33 7.36 10.68
C ALA A 38 -4.39 8.56 10.96
N ALA A 39 -3.18 8.55 10.39
CA ALA A 39 -2.15 9.54 10.67
C ALA A 39 -1.98 10.60 9.57
N GLY A 40 -2.39 10.30 8.33
CA GLY A 40 -2.31 11.18 7.18
C GLY A 40 -3.67 11.43 6.54
N SER A 41 -3.66 11.59 5.22
CA SER A 41 -4.83 11.93 4.41
C SER A 41 -5.29 10.77 3.55
N GLU A 42 -6.48 10.93 2.98
CA GLU A 42 -6.99 10.03 1.95
C GLU A 42 -6.13 9.99 0.67
N GLY A 43 -5.29 11.01 0.44
CA GLY A 43 -4.27 11.05 -0.61
C GLY A 43 -3.07 10.18 -0.30
N ASP A 44 -2.56 10.22 0.93
CA ASP A 44 -1.42 9.40 1.37
C ASP A 44 -1.71 7.89 1.27
N VAL A 45 -2.96 7.50 1.53
CA VAL A 45 -3.42 6.11 1.32
C VAL A 45 -3.34 5.72 -0.17
N ALA A 46 -3.64 6.66 -1.08
CA ALA A 46 -3.58 6.41 -2.51
C ALA A 46 -2.12 6.35 -3.00
N ASP A 47 -1.23 7.19 -2.47
CA ASP A 47 0.21 7.15 -2.77
C ASP A 47 0.82 5.83 -2.32
N LEU A 48 0.54 5.38 -1.08
CA LEU A 48 1.02 4.08 -0.61
C LEU A 48 0.54 2.93 -1.51
N ALA A 49 -0.71 2.99 -1.96
CA ALA A 49 -1.28 1.97 -2.85
C ALA A 49 -0.64 2.01 -4.24
N ALA A 50 -0.26 3.20 -4.73
CA ALA A 50 0.47 3.35 -5.97
C ALA A 50 1.88 2.76 -5.88
N VAL A 51 2.62 3.05 -4.81
CA VAL A 51 3.98 2.50 -4.57
C VAL A 51 3.94 0.97 -4.52
N LEU A 52 3.10 0.40 -3.65
CA LEU A 52 2.98 -1.06 -3.54
C LEU A 52 2.46 -1.71 -4.83
N GLY A 53 1.59 -1.00 -5.56
CA GLY A 53 1.08 -1.47 -6.85
C GLY A 53 2.16 -1.47 -7.93
N ASP A 54 3.08 -0.51 -7.92
CA ASP A 54 4.20 -0.44 -8.87
C ASP A 54 5.21 -1.58 -8.62
N ASP A 55 5.60 -1.79 -7.36
CA ASP A 55 6.43 -2.92 -6.95
C ASP A 55 5.85 -4.26 -7.44
N VAL A 56 4.55 -4.45 -7.23
CA VAL A 56 3.85 -5.66 -7.68
C VAL A 56 3.81 -5.78 -9.21
N ARG A 57 3.72 -4.66 -9.94
CA ARG A 57 3.77 -4.67 -11.41
C ARG A 57 5.16 -4.99 -11.95
N ASP A 58 6.20 -4.54 -11.26
CA ASP A 58 7.59 -4.88 -11.56
C ASP A 58 7.91 -6.37 -11.24
N GLY A 59 7.00 -7.04 -10.54
CA GLY A 59 7.10 -8.45 -10.18
C GLY A 59 7.64 -8.68 -8.77
N ALA A 60 7.88 -7.61 -8.01
CA ALA A 60 8.20 -7.70 -6.60
C ALA A 60 6.99 -8.19 -5.78
N ARG A 61 7.29 -8.77 -4.62
CA ARG A 61 6.30 -9.25 -3.65
C ARG A 61 6.66 -8.70 -2.28
N PRO A 62 6.37 -7.41 -2.01
CA PRO A 62 6.65 -6.84 -0.71
C PRO A 62 5.88 -7.61 0.36
N ASP A 63 6.55 -7.99 1.44
CA ASP A 63 5.86 -8.58 2.58
C ASP A 63 5.13 -7.49 3.40
N PRO A 64 4.21 -7.87 4.31
CA PRO A 64 3.49 -6.90 5.13
C PRO A 64 4.38 -5.96 5.96
N ALA A 65 5.60 -6.39 6.33
CA ALA A 65 6.51 -5.53 7.07
C ALA A 65 7.15 -4.48 6.15
N ALA A 66 7.48 -4.84 4.91
CA ALA A 66 7.93 -3.89 3.89
C ALA A 66 6.86 -2.82 3.61
N ALA A 67 5.59 -3.22 3.46
CA ALA A 67 4.47 -2.28 3.31
C ALA A 67 4.31 -1.36 4.53
N GLY A 68 4.56 -1.89 5.74
CA GLY A 68 4.57 -1.11 6.97
C GLY A 68 5.69 -0.06 7.01
N ARG A 69 6.87 -0.36 6.47
CA ARG A 69 7.95 0.63 6.37
C ARG A 69 7.65 1.71 5.35
N ALA A 70 7.16 1.35 4.16
CA ALA A 70 6.76 2.32 3.14
C ALA A 70 5.68 3.29 3.68
N ALA A 71 4.75 2.77 4.50
CA ALA A 71 3.78 3.60 5.20
C ALA A 71 4.41 4.57 6.19
N ASP A 72 5.41 4.14 6.95
CA ASP A 72 6.12 4.97 7.93
C ASP A 72 6.93 6.06 7.22
N GLU A 73 7.72 5.70 6.20
CA GLU A 73 8.50 6.65 5.39
C GLU A 73 7.62 7.72 4.73
N LEU A 74 6.45 7.34 4.23
CA LEU A 74 5.50 8.27 3.61
C LEU A 74 4.93 9.25 4.64
N LEU A 75 4.63 8.77 5.86
CA LEU A 75 4.15 9.62 6.95
C LEU A 75 5.26 10.53 7.49
N GLU A 76 6.51 10.06 7.57
CA GLU A 76 7.66 10.88 7.95
C GLU A 76 7.84 12.05 6.99
N VAL A 77 7.77 11.81 5.67
CA VAL A 77 7.84 12.86 4.65
C VAL A 77 6.67 13.85 4.77
N ALA A 78 5.46 13.36 5.05
CA ALA A 78 4.29 14.23 5.26
C ALA A 78 4.44 15.11 6.51
N THR A 79 5.11 14.61 7.56
CA THR A 79 5.35 15.37 8.79
C THR A 79 6.52 16.37 8.70
N ASP A 80 7.51 16.10 7.85
CA ASP A 80 8.64 17.03 7.58
C ASP A 80 8.28 18.13 6.57
N GLY A 81 7.16 18.01 5.85
CA GLY A 81 6.69 18.97 4.84
C GLY A 81 5.67 20.00 5.31
N GLY A 82 5.37 20.06 6.61
CA GLY A 82 4.37 20.98 7.17
C GLY A 82 4.93 22.36 7.55
N GLU A 83 5.04 23.27 6.58
CA GLU A 83 5.06 24.73 6.79
C GLU A 83 3.75 25.39 6.33
#